data_AF-A0A9D2CL43-F1
#
_entry.id   AF-A0A9D2CL43-F1
#
_cell.length_a   1.000
_cell.length_b   1.000
_cell.length_c   1.000
_cell.angle_alpha   90.00
_cell.angle_beta   90.00
_cell.angle_gamma   90.00
#
_symmetry.space_group_name_H-M   'P 1'
#
loop_
_entity.id
_entity.type
_entity.pdbx_description
1 polymer ?
#
loop_
_entity_poly.entity_id
_entity_poly.type
_entity_poly.pdbx_seq_one_letter_code
_entity_poly.pdbx_strand_id
1 'polypeptide(L)'
;MPKKSHKPVIIIVILVIIVAIIGGFYYTIFNSKKNTSSSADTGLTQVIQNQNADKFLAMFDGNTTKSSISKIGAKSILLDWNQNSTVDIGKISSTLKKGQKIAGTNNNYHIKYEETTKMLFIKQSKLTTMTSKLIVPSKLKKASIKVDGKSVSYSDLTKNNLFPGVYNFKIKLNKAESTQRVTILGDGRSATLLVPKKQTTTLKTSVEKSSNKEVDNNNQDNSDVNKKESTPSNNDPTYKDASQLTSSDLVGTWDGVDGENDPVGALPEKIVFTATTISVQRAHSIQNNMNIGSAKYSENDGLMVFYSDDDVNIPNGFAVKLVKRQYNGQERVMLEQDDQGMTGWYIRQ
;
A
#
# COMPACT_ATOMS: atom_id res chain seq x y z
N MET A 1 93.35 21.24 4.72
CA MET A 1 92.14 20.94 3.89
C MET A 1 91.01 20.47 4.82
N PRO A 2 89.91 21.22 4.98
CA PRO A 2 88.82 20.80 5.85
C PRO A 2 87.92 19.75 5.17
N LYS A 3 87.65 18.63 5.85
CA LYS A 3 86.72 17.57 5.45
C LYS A 3 85.29 18.13 5.44
N LYS A 4 84.67 18.24 4.25
CA LYS A 4 83.24 18.55 4.11
C LYS A 4 82.43 17.43 4.75
N SER A 5 81.61 17.77 5.74
CA SER A 5 80.69 16.82 6.38
C SER A 5 79.46 16.63 5.49
N HIS A 6 79.29 15.45 4.91
CA HIS A 6 78.16 15.10 4.02
C HIS A 6 76.85 14.81 4.77
N LYS A 7 76.81 15.08 6.09
CA LYS A 7 75.65 14.82 6.95
C LYS A 7 74.34 15.52 6.51
N PRO A 8 74.33 16.78 6.04
CA PRO A 8 73.07 17.41 5.64
C PRO A 8 72.50 16.84 4.33
N VAL A 9 73.37 16.36 3.42
CA VAL A 9 72.93 15.79 2.13
C VAL A 9 72.21 14.44 2.33
N ILE A 10 72.71 13.61 3.25
CA ILE A 10 72.10 12.31 3.56
C ILE A 10 70.70 12.48 4.19
N ILE A 11 70.53 13.49 5.05
CA ILE A 11 69.22 13.78 5.69
C ILE A 11 68.19 14.21 4.64
N ILE A 12 68.58 15.04 3.67
CA ILE A 12 67.68 15.51 2.60
C ILE A 12 67.24 14.33 1.72
N VAL A 13 68.15 13.42 1.36
CA VAL A 13 67.81 12.25 0.53
C VAL A 13 66.84 11.32 1.24
N ILE A 14 67.02 11.07 2.54
CA ILE A 14 66.10 10.24 3.34
C ILE A 14 64.70 10.88 3.39
N LEU A 15 64.62 12.21 3.53
CA LEU A 15 63.36 12.92 3.64
C LEU A 15 62.58 12.91 2.31
N VAL A 16 63.28 13.02 1.17
CA VAL A 16 62.67 12.88 -0.17
C VAL A 16 62.14 11.47 -0.41
N ILE A 17 62.86 10.43 0.02
CA ILE A 17 62.42 9.04 -0.09
C ILE A 17 61.17 8.80 0.76
N ILE A 18 61.12 9.31 1.99
CA ILE A 18 59.95 9.18 2.87
C ILE A 18 58.72 9.89 2.26
N VAL A 19 58.88 11.09 1.71
CA VAL A 19 57.78 11.82 1.05
C VAL A 19 57.32 11.09 -0.22
N ALA A 20 58.22 10.48 -0.99
CA ALA A 20 57.85 9.69 -2.17
C ALA A 20 57.13 8.39 -1.81
N ILE A 21 57.52 7.72 -0.71
CA ILE A 21 56.84 6.52 -0.22
C ILE A 21 55.46 6.87 0.32
N ILE A 22 55.34 7.90 1.15
CA ILE A 22 54.05 8.34 1.70
C ILE A 22 53.14 8.88 0.59
N GLY A 23 53.67 9.68 -0.33
CA GLY A 23 52.93 10.21 -1.47
C GLY A 23 52.50 9.11 -2.45
N GLY A 24 53.37 8.14 -2.72
CA GLY A 24 53.06 6.95 -3.53
C GLY A 24 52.03 6.03 -2.87
N PHE A 25 52.09 5.87 -1.55
CA PHE A 25 51.10 5.10 -0.77
C PHE A 25 49.74 5.80 -0.72
N TYR A 26 49.72 7.13 -0.58
CA TYR A 26 48.48 7.92 -0.70
C TYR A 26 47.91 7.89 -2.12
N TYR A 27 48.75 7.96 -3.15
CA TYR A 27 48.31 7.90 -4.54
C TYR A 27 47.73 6.53 -4.90
N THR A 28 48.35 5.43 -4.48
CA THR A 28 47.79 4.07 -4.75
C THR A 28 46.50 3.82 -3.98
N ILE A 29 46.38 4.28 -2.72
CA ILE A 29 45.12 4.15 -1.95
C ILE A 29 44.00 5.04 -2.52
N PHE A 30 44.30 6.25 -2.99
CA PHE A 30 43.27 7.16 -3.52
C PHE A 30 42.91 6.94 -5.00
N ASN A 31 43.83 6.49 -5.85
CA ASN A 31 43.52 6.18 -7.26
C ASN A 31 42.94 4.78 -7.47
N SER A 32 43.04 3.85 -6.51
CA SER A 32 42.30 2.58 -6.56
C SER A 32 40.78 2.75 -6.40
N LYS A 33 40.30 3.99 -6.20
CA LYS A 33 38.88 4.36 -6.06
C LYS A 33 38.37 5.36 -7.10
N LYS A 34 39.12 5.60 -8.17
CA LYS A 34 38.67 6.41 -9.31
C LYS A 34 38.89 5.62 -10.58
N ASN A 35 37.90 4.82 -10.96
CA ASN A 35 37.51 4.51 -12.34
C ASN A 35 36.35 3.51 -12.35
N THR A 36 35.12 4.03 -12.30
CA THR A 36 33.94 3.41 -12.96
C THR A 36 32.85 4.48 -13.12
N SER A 37 33.08 5.38 -14.07
CA SER A 37 32.02 6.18 -14.68
C SER A 37 31.49 5.41 -15.88
N SER A 38 30.57 4.46 -15.65
CA SER A 38 29.63 3.84 -16.60
C SER A 38 29.18 2.45 -16.11
N SER A 39 27.89 2.17 -16.30
CA SER A 39 27.19 0.86 -16.21
C SER A 39 26.62 0.43 -14.84
N ALA A 40 25.38 0.87 -14.62
CA ALA A 40 24.37 0.37 -13.68
C ALA A 40 24.73 0.36 -12.18
N ASP A 41 23.85 0.90 -11.33
CA ASP A 41 23.79 0.59 -9.90
C ASP A 41 23.42 -0.89 -9.71
N THR A 42 24.39 -1.78 -9.95
CA THR A 42 24.23 -3.22 -9.76
C THR A 42 23.83 -3.54 -8.33
N GLY A 43 24.21 -2.71 -7.35
CA GLY A 43 23.85 -2.87 -5.95
C GLY A 43 22.34 -2.92 -5.69
N LEU A 44 21.59 -1.87 -6.04
CA LEU A 44 20.14 -1.86 -5.81
C LEU A 44 19.42 -2.86 -6.71
N THR A 45 19.85 -2.97 -7.97
CA THR A 45 19.32 -3.95 -8.94
C THR A 45 19.39 -5.37 -8.39
N GLN A 46 20.58 -5.80 -7.93
CA GLN A 46 20.78 -7.12 -7.32
C GLN A 46 20.00 -7.28 -6.02
N VAL A 47 19.85 -6.22 -5.23
CA VAL A 47 19.05 -6.26 -4.00
C VAL A 47 17.57 -6.50 -4.29
N ILE A 48 17.02 -5.88 -5.35
CA ILE A 48 15.64 -6.09 -5.81
C ILE A 48 15.48 -7.50 -6.37
N GLN A 49 16.33 -7.92 -7.30
CA GLN A 49 16.27 -9.24 -7.93
C GLN A 49 16.38 -10.38 -6.91
N ASN A 50 17.29 -10.26 -5.93
CA ASN A 50 17.46 -11.26 -4.89
C ASN A 50 16.50 -11.07 -3.71
N GLN A 51 15.63 -10.05 -3.75
CA GLN A 51 14.72 -9.66 -2.67
C GLN A 51 15.42 -9.58 -1.29
N ASN A 52 16.66 -9.07 -1.28
CA ASN A 52 17.50 -9.05 -0.09
C ASN A 52 17.15 -7.86 0.83
N ALA A 53 16.18 -8.07 1.71
CA ALA A 53 15.68 -7.04 2.61
C ALA A 53 16.75 -6.45 3.55
N ASP A 54 17.74 -7.23 4.00
CA ASP A 54 18.79 -6.72 4.89
C ASP A 54 19.70 -5.73 4.17
N LYS A 55 20.14 -6.08 2.95
CA LYS A 55 20.94 -5.19 2.11
C LYS A 55 20.13 -3.97 1.68
N PHE A 56 18.83 -4.12 1.44
CA PHE A 56 17.96 -2.99 1.12
C PHE A 56 17.86 -2.01 2.28
N LEU A 57 17.59 -2.49 3.50
CA LEU A 57 17.54 -1.65 4.70
C LEU A 57 18.88 -0.96 4.99
N ALA A 58 20.01 -1.62 4.68
CA ALA A 58 21.34 -1.01 4.83
C ALA A 58 21.60 0.19 3.89
N MET A 59 20.77 0.38 2.86
CA MET A 59 20.83 1.56 1.98
C MET A 59 20.15 2.80 2.59
N PHE A 60 19.40 2.63 3.67
CA PHE A 60 18.71 3.71 4.39
C PHE A 60 19.48 4.16 5.65
N ASP A 61 19.06 5.28 6.24
CA ASP A 61 19.56 5.68 7.56
C ASP A 61 19.10 4.70 8.64
N GLY A 62 20.01 4.34 9.56
CA GLY A 62 19.71 3.40 10.64
C GLY A 62 18.54 3.82 11.53
N ASN A 63 18.22 5.11 11.63
CA ASN A 63 17.06 5.62 12.35
C ASN A 63 15.73 5.25 11.69
N THR A 64 15.69 5.14 10.35
CA THR A 64 14.49 4.79 9.59
C THR A 64 14.18 3.30 9.63
N THR A 65 15.16 2.47 10.01
CA THR A 65 15.07 1.00 9.95
C THR A 65 15.06 0.32 11.32
N LYS A 66 15.00 1.09 12.42
CA LYS A 66 15.09 0.59 13.81
C LYS A 66 14.03 -0.43 14.21
N SER A 67 12.86 -0.43 13.57
CA SER A 67 11.79 -1.36 13.93
C SER A 67 12.19 -2.81 13.66
N SER A 68 11.86 -3.72 14.58
CA SER A 68 12.13 -5.16 14.45
C SER A 68 11.34 -5.83 13.32
N ILE A 69 10.35 -5.12 12.76
CA ILE A 69 9.55 -5.51 11.60
C ILE A 69 9.88 -4.71 10.33
N SER A 70 10.90 -3.84 10.32
CA SER A 70 11.31 -3.11 9.11
C SER A 70 11.63 -4.06 7.94
N LYS A 71 12.16 -5.25 8.24
CA LYS A 71 12.47 -6.29 7.25
C LYS A 71 11.24 -6.80 6.50
N ILE A 72 10.07 -6.82 7.16
CA ILE A 72 8.79 -7.20 6.55
C ILE A 72 8.41 -6.15 5.49
N GLY A 73 8.42 -4.87 5.88
CA GLY A 73 8.14 -3.76 4.97
C GLY A 73 9.10 -3.73 3.78
N ALA A 74 10.41 -3.80 4.05
CA ALA A 74 11.43 -3.91 3.01
C ALA A 74 11.19 -5.06 2.02
N LYS A 75 10.89 -6.27 2.52
CA LYS A 75 10.60 -7.42 1.66
C LYS A 75 9.37 -7.17 0.78
N SER A 76 8.32 -6.57 1.32
CA SER A 76 7.11 -6.26 0.56
C SER A 76 7.36 -5.25 -0.58
N ILE A 77 8.22 -4.25 -0.36
CA ILE A 77 8.61 -3.28 -1.40
C ILE A 77 9.42 -3.97 -2.50
N LEU A 78 10.43 -4.75 -2.12
CA LEU A 78 11.28 -5.45 -3.10
C LEU A 78 10.45 -6.42 -3.95
N LEU A 79 9.51 -7.13 -3.34
CA LEU A 79 8.59 -8.01 -4.05
C LEU A 79 7.74 -7.22 -5.05
N ASP A 80 7.15 -6.11 -4.60
CA ASP A 80 6.30 -5.24 -5.41
C ASP A 80 7.05 -4.66 -6.62
N TRP A 81 8.25 -4.11 -6.37
CA TRP A 81 9.12 -3.59 -7.42
C TRP A 81 9.61 -4.66 -8.39
N ASN A 82 9.84 -5.88 -7.92
CA ASN A 82 10.31 -6.97 -8.76
C ASN A 82 9.19 -7.58 -9.62
N GLN A 83 7.94 -7.59 -9.14
CA GLN A 83 6.83 -8.28 -9.80
C GLN A 83 5.92 -7.37 -10.61
N ASN A 84 5.69 -6.13 -10.16
CA ASN A 84 4.65 -5.27 -10.72
C ASN A 84 5.23 -4.06 -11.46
N SER A 85 6.46 -3.64 -11.16
CA SER A 85 7.09 -2.49 -11.82
C SER A 85 7.07 -2.62 -13.35
N THR A 86 6.56 -1.59 -14.01
CA THR A 86 6.69 -1.43 -15.48
C THR A 86 8.04 -0.84 -15.87
N VAL A 87 8.79 -0.31 -14.89
CA VAL A 87 10.18 0.13 -15.05
C VAL A 87 11.09 -1.09 -14.95
N ASP A 88 11.99 -1.25 -15.93
CA ASP A 88 13.07 -2.23 -15.88
C ASP A 88 13.85 -2.12 -14.55
N ILE A 89 14.09 -3.26 -13.89
CA ILE A 89 14.72 -3.29 -12.55
C ILE A 89 16.09 -2.59 -12.55
N GLY A 90 16.86 -2.71 -13.63
CA GLY A 90 18.16 -2.04 -13.80
C GLY A 90 18.03 -0.51 -13.90
N LYS A 91 16.84 0.01 -14.21
CA LYS A 91 16.53 1.44 -14.29
C LYS A 91 15.89 2.01 -13.02
N ILE A 92 15.44 1.18 -12.07
CA ILE A 92 14.82 1.63 -10.81
C ILE A 92 15.72 2.62 -10.06
N SER A 93 17.01 2.31 -9.91
CA SER A 93 17.94 3.22 -9.23
C SER A 93 18.01 4.60 -9.89
N SER A 94 18.13 4.64 -11.22
CA SER A 94 18.16 5.90 -11.97
C SER A 94 16.85 6.69 -11.87
N THR A 95 15.72 6.00 -11.73
CA THR A 95 14.39 6.59 -11.53
C THR A 95 14.32 7.28 -10.16
N LEU A 96 14.75 6.58 -9.10
CA LEU A 96 14.81 7.14 -7.75
C LEU A 96 15.80 8.32 -7.64
N LYS A 97 16.94 8.27 -8.36
CA LYS A 97 17.92 9.37 -8.44
C LYS A 97 17.34 10.64 -9.08
N LYS A 98 16.38 10.49 -9.98
CA LYS A 98 15.60 11.61 -10.54
C LYS A 98 14.49 12.10 -9.60
N GLY A 99 14.35 11.51 -8.41
CA GLY A 99 13.27 11.80 -7.48
C GLY A 99 11.90 11.28 -7.94
N GLN A 100 11.86 10.42 -8.96
CA GLN A 100 10.64 9.87 -9.51
C GLN A 100 10.20 8.62 -8.74
N LYS A 101 8.88 8.38 -8.71
CA LYS A 101 8.31 7.12 -8.20
C LYS A 101 8.49 6.00 -9.22
N ILE A 102 8.48 4.76 -8.76
CA ILE A 102 8.55 3.59 -9.64
C ILE A 102 7.15 3.32 -10.19
N ALA A 103 7.00 3.33 -11.51
CA ALA A 103 5.72 3.12 -12.17
C ALA A 103 5.35 1.63 -12.23
N GLY A 104 4.06 1.34 -12.30
CA GLY A 104 3.51 -0.02 -12.40
C GLY A 104 3.52 -0.82 -11.10
N THR A 105 4.20 -0.33 -10.06
CA THR A 105 4.17 -0.99 -8.75
C THR A 105 2.78 -0.90 -8.14
N ASN A 106 2.46 -1.88 -7.32
CA ASN A 106 1.21 -1.89 -6.61
C ASN A 106 1.11 -0.66 -5.68
N ASN A 107 2.17 -0.36 -4.94
CA ASN A 107 2.15 0.72 -3.96
C ASN A 107 3.12 1.84 -4.36
N ASN A 108 2.62 3.07 -4.33
CA ASN A 108 3.39 4.27 -4.70
C ASN A 108 4.33 4.74 -3.58
N TYR A 109 5.35 3.95 -3.25
CA TYR A 109 6.29 4.23 -2.16
C TYR A 109 7.08 5.54 -2.36
N HIS A 110 7.19 6.31 -1.30
CA HIS A 110 7.92 7.57 -1.19
C HIS A 110 9.37 7.29 -0.76
N ILE A 111 10.13 6.69 -1.67
CA ILE A 111 11.56 6.44 -1.52
C ILE A 111 12.31 7.33 -2.51
N LYS A 112 13.40 7.96 -2.06
CA LYS A 112 14.22 8.85 -2.90
C LYS A 112 15.70 8.58 -2.66
N TYR A 113 16.52 8.95 -3.62
CA TYR A 113 17.96 9.08 -3.39
C TYR A 113 18.27 10.48 -2.85
N GLU A 114 19.10 10.53 -1.83
CA GLU A 114 19.69 11.75 -1.32
C GLU A 114 21.21 11.67 -1.48
N GLU A 115 21.79 12.63 -2.19
CA GLU A 115 23.24 12.80 -2.28
C GLU A 115 23.69 13.75 -1.18
N THR A 116 24.51 13.24 -0.28
CA THR A 116 25.18 14.06 0.73
C THR A 116 26.64 14.25 0.33
N THR A 117 27.11 15.50 0.37
CA THR A 117 28.53 15.80 0.18
C THR A 117 29.19 15.87 1.55
N LYS A 118 30.12 14.96 1.83
CA LYS A 118 30.91 14.97 3.06
C LYS A 118 32.15 15.85 2.92
N MET A 119 32.83 16.08 4.04
CA MET A 119 34.16 16.72 4.11
C MET A 119 35.09 16.08 3.05
N LEU A 120 35.88 16.90 2.34
CA LEU A 120 36.64 16.55 1.12
C LEU A 120 35.82 16.29 -0.17
N PHE A 121 34.60 16.83 -0.31
CA PHE A 121 33.81 16.74 -1.56
C PHE A 121 33.48 15.31 -2.01
N ILE A 122 33.54 14.34 -1.09
CA ILE A 122 33.17 12.95 -1.37
C ILE A 122 31.65 12.85 -1.35
N LYS A 123 31.05 12.61 -2.52
CA LYS A 123 29.61 12.37 -2.66
C LYS A 123 29.26 10.97 -2.15
N GLN A 124 28.26 10.88 -1.28
CA GLN A 124 27.64 9.63 -0.85
C GLN A 124 26.15 9.68 -1.12
N SER A 125 25.64 8.70 -1.86
CA SER A 125 24.21 8.55 -2.13
C SER A 125 23.60 7.54 -1.17
N LYS A 126 22.47 7.88 -0.55
CA LYS A 126 21.67 6.96 0.28
C LYS A 126 20.21 7.00 -0.13
N LEU A 127 19.48 5.94 0.19
CA LEU A 127 18.03 5.96 0.10
C LEU A 127 17.44 6.64 1.33
N THR A 128 16.42 7.45 1.13
CA THR A 128 15.67 8.11 2.19
C THR A 128 14.17 7.94 1.99
N THR A 129 13.45 7.90 3.11
CA THR A 129 12.00 7.78 3.16
C THR A 129 11.52 8.23 4.54
N MET A 130 10.25 8.61 4.66
CA MET A 130 9.66 8.87 5.96
C MET A 130 9.18 7.57 6.60
N THR A 131 9.11 7.56 7.92
CA THR A 131 8.54 6.43 8.67
C THR A 131 7.20 6.84 9.25
N SER A 132 6.31 5.88 9.45
CA SER A 132 4.95 6.13 9.91
C SER A 132 4.73 5.66 11.33
N LYS A 133 4.08 6.47 12.15
CA LYS A 133 3.69 6.05 13.50
C LYS A 133 2.54 5.05 13.42
N LEU A 134 2.68 3.92 14.10
CA LEU A 134 1.58 2.97 14.30
C LEU A 134 0.86 3.28 15.61
N ILE A 135 -0.40 3.66 15.52
CA ILE A 135 -1.28 3.88 16.66
C ILE A 135 -1.86 2.51 17.05
N VAL A 136 -1.39 1.97 18.15
CA VAL A 136 -1.87 0.70 18.70
C VAL A 136 -2.76 1.00 19.91
N PRO A 137 -4.06 0.70 19.88
CA PRO A 137 -4.95 0.94 21.01
C PRO A 137 -4.46 0.23 22.27
N SER A 138 -4.57 0.90 23.42
CA SER A 138 -4.12 0.37 24.72
C SER A 138 -4.78 -0.97 25.09
N LYS A 139 -5.98 -1.25 24.58
CA LYS A 139 -6.69 -2.54 24.70
C LYS A 139 -5.88 -3.72 24.15
N LEU A 140 -4.98 -3.48 23.20
CA LEU A 140 -4.14 -4.50 22.58
C LEU A 140 -2.87 -4.82 23.38
N LYS A 141 -2.60 -4.16 24.52
CA LYS A 141 -1.46 -4.49 25.40
C LYS A 141 -1.41 -5.96 25.81
N LYS A 142 -2.58 -6.60 25.93
CA LYS A 142 -2.73 -8.01 26.30
C LYS A 142 -3.02 -8.93 25.09
N ALA A 143 -2.99 -8.39 23.86
CA ALA A 143 -3.25 -9.17 22.66
C ALA A 143 -2.00 -9.96 22.24
N SER A 144 -2.21 -11.13 21.65
CA SER A 144 -1.19 -11.79 20.84
C SER A 144 -1.24 -11.19 19.45
N ILE A 145 -0.16 -10.52 19.05
CA ILE A 145 -0.06 -9.86 17.75
C ILE A 145 1.03 -10.58 16.94
N LYS A 146 0.67 -11.00 15.73
CA LYS A 146 1.61 -11.48 14.72
C LYS A 146 1.61 -10.54 13.53
N VAL A 147 2.76 -10.31 12.94
CA VAL A 147 2.93 -9.58 11.68
C VAL A 147 3.59 -10.54 10.69
N ASP A 148 2.89 -10.88 9.62
CA ASP A 148 3.31 -11.88 8.63
C ASP A 148 3.82 -13.17 9.28
N GLY A 149 3.05 -13.67 10.25
CA GLY A 149 3.34 -14.90 10.98
C GLY A 149 4.33 -14.76 12.15
N LYS A 150 5.10 -13.66 12.23
CA LYS A 150 6.06 -13.41 13.31
C LYS A 150 5.38 -12.74 14.52
N SER A 151 5.51 -13.33 15.69
CA SER A 151 5.03 -12.71 16.94
C SER A 151 5.81 -11.43 17.25
N VAL A 152 5.08 -10.38 17.62
CA VAL A 152 5.64 -9.07 17.99
C VAL A 152 5.02 -8.59 19.30
N SER A 153 5.80 -7.89 20.11
CA SER A 153 5.28 -7.32 21.35
C SER A 153 4.57 -5.99 21.06
N TYR A 154 3.62 -5.63 21.93
CA TYR A 154 3.00 -4.29 21.91
C TYR A 154 4.05 -3.17 21.99
N SER A 155 5.10 -3.37 22.78
CA SER A 155 6.20 -2.41 22.94
C SER A 155 6.95 -2.18 21.62
N ASP A 156 7.28 -3.26 20.91
CA ASP A 156 7.98 -3.18 19.62
C ASP A 156 7.19 -2.38 18.58
N LEU A 157 5.86 -2.54 18.59
CA LEU A 157 4.94 -1.85 17.68
C LEU A 157 4.74 -0.36 18.01
N THR A 158 4.99 0.06 19.25
CA THR A 158 4.72 1.43 19.72
C THR A 158 5.98 2.26 19.91
N LYS A 159 7.14 1.61 20.11
CA LYS A 159 8.43 2.28 20.37
C LYS A 159 9.06 2.88 19.10
N ASN A 160 8.87 2.24 17.97
CA ASN A 160 9.49 2.64 16.71
C ASN A 160 8.42 2.90 15.65
N ASN A 161 8.70 3.88 14.79
CA ASN A 161 7.90 4.07 13.59
C ASN A 161 8.11 2.91 12.62
N LEU A 162 7.11 2.67 11.78
CA LEU A 162 7.15 1.68 10.72
C LEU A 162 7.91 2.21 9.52
N PHE A 163 8.81 1.36 9.03
CA PHE A 163 9.38 1.49 7.69
C PHE A 163 8.27 1.34 6.63
N PRO A 164 8.43 1.88 5.41
CA PRO A 164 7.45 1.66 4.36
C PRO A 164 7.30 0.18 3.98
N GLY A 165 6.14 -0.16 3.44
CA GLY A 165 5.78 -1.50 3.02
C GLY A 165 4.39 -1.92 3.47
N VAL A 166 4.04 -3.17 3.17
CA VAL A 166 2.77 -3.80 3.50
C VAL A 166 2.97 -4.77 4.66
N TYR A 167 2.08 -4.69 5.64
CA TYR A 167 2.12 -5.47 6.87
C TYR A 167 0.80 -6.19 7.09
N ASN A 168 0.82 -7.53 7.25
CA ASN A 168 -0.38 -8.28 7.59
C ASN A 168 -0.39 -8.61 9.09
N PHE A 169 -1.19 -7.88 9.84
CA PHE A 169 -1.39 -8.06 11.27
C PHE A 169 -2.44 -9.12 11.52
N LYS A 170 -2.10 -10.11 12.33
CA LYS A 170 -3.03 -11.07 12.92
C LYS A 170 -3.10 -10.81 14.42
N ILE A 171 -4.23 -10.32 14.89
CA ILE A 171 -4.41 -9.85 16.26
C ILE A 171 -5.41 -10.77 16.94
N LYS A 172 -5.00 -11.37 18.05
CA LYS A 172 -5.85 -12.20 18.90
C LYS A 172 -5.94 -11.60 20.30
N LEU A 173 -7.14 -11.22 20.70
CA LEU A 173 -7.44 -10.69 22.03
C LEU A 173 -8.53 -11.55 22.66
N ASN A 174 -8.16 -12.31 23.69
CA ASN A 174 -9.04 -13.30 24.32
C ASN A 174 -9.56 -14.33 23.29
N LYS A 175 -10.89 -14.38 23.10
CA LYS A 175 -11.57 -15.25 22.11
C LYS A 175 -11.82 -14.58 20.75
N ALA A 176 -11.44 -13.31 20.59
CA ALA A 176 -11.63 -12.57 19.36
C ALA A 176 -10.34 -12.54 18.53
N GLU A 177 -10.48 -12.62 17.21
CA GLU A 177 -9.37 -12.60 16.26
C GLU A 177 -9.72 -11.69 15.08
N SER A 178 -8.73 -10.95 14.57
CA SER A 178 -8.87 -10.14 13.35
C SER A 178 -7.58 -10.20 12.54
N THR A 179 -7.71 -10.14 11.22
CA THR A 179 -6.59 -9.91 10.30
C THR A 179 -6.72 -8.52 9.70
N GLN A 180 -5.64 -7.75 9.67
CA GLN A 180 -5.62 -6.37 9.18
C GLN A 180 -4.40 -6.17 8.30
N ARG A 181 -4.61 -5.69 7.07
CA ARG A 181 -3.54 -5.31 6.16
C ARG A 181 -3.32 -3.81 6.27
N VAL A 182 -2.09 -3.40 6.59
CA VAL A 182 -1.69 -2.00 6.73
C VAL A 182 -0.60 -1.71 5.71
N THR A 183 -0.82 -0.69 4.87
CA THR A 183 0.16 -0.22 3.88
C THR A 183 0.76 1.09 4.34
N ILE A 184 2.08 1.15 4.41
CA ILE A 184 2.86 2.33 4.75
C ILE A 184 3.61 2.79 3.50
N LEU A 185 3.29 3.98 3.01
CA LEU A 185 3.86 4.50 1.75
C LEU A 185 5.16 5.29 1.95
N GLY A 186 5.53 5.63 3.18
CA GLY A 186 6.75 6.40 3.46
C GLY A 186 6.61 7.91 3.32
N ASP A 187 5.37 8.41 3.50
CA ASP A 187 4.99 9.82 3.49
C ASP A 187 4.80 10.40 4.90
N GLY A 188 5.05 9.60 5.95
CA GLY A 188 4.96 10.01 7.35
C GLY A 188 3.56 9.95 7.95
N ARG A 189 2.52 9.59 7.18
CA ARG A 189 1.16 9.47 7.71
C ARG A 189 1.06 8.31 8.70
N SER A 190 0.33 8.50 9.78
CA SER A 190 0.14 7.45 10.79
C SER A 190 -0.88 6.41 10.35
N ALA A 191 -0.76 5.19 10.86
CA ALA A 191 -1.73 4.12 10.66
C ALA A 191 -2.24 3.62 12.03
N THR A 192 -3.48 3.12 12.10
CA THR A 192 -4.10 2.66 13.35
C THR A 192 -4.49 1.20 13.26
N LEU A 193 -4.16 0.41 14.28
CA LEU A 193 -4.68 -0.96 14.40
C LEU A 193 -6.05 -0.96 15.08
N LEU A 194 -6.94 -1.81 14.61
CA LEU A 194 -8.26 -2.03 15.17
C LEU A 194 -8.24 -3.15 16.22
N VAL A 195 -9.17 -3.11 17.17
CA VAL A 195 -9.30 -4.14 18.21
C VAL A 195 -10.19 -5.27 17.69
N PRO A 196 -9.79 -6.55 17.81
CA PRO A 196 -10.65 -7.68 17.45
C PRO A 196 -11.96 -7.66 18.24
N LYS A 197 -13.11 -7.76 17.56
CA LYS A 197 -14.42 -7.89 18.18
C LYS A 197 -14.83 -9.38 18.22
N LYS A 198 -15.47 -9.83 19.31
CA LYS A 198 -16.02 -11.19 19.37
C LYS A 198 -17.13 -11.31 18.33
N GLN A 199 -17.14 -12.38 17.54
CA GLN A 199 -18.32 -12.74 16.76
C GLN A 199 -19.44 -13.07 17.75
N THR A 200 -20.40 -12.16 17.89
CA THR A 200 -21.70 -12.46 18.48
C THR A 200 -22.52 -13.16 17.40
N THR A 201 -22.65 -14.48 17.51
CA THR A 201 -23.58 -15.25 16.69
C THR A 201 -25.00 -14.78 17.02
N THR A 202 -25.55 -13.86 16.24
CA THR A 202 -26.99 -13.62 16.23
C THR A 202 -27.65 -14.80 15.54
N LEU A 203 -28.21 -15.70 16.34
CA LEU A 203 -29.13 -16.75 15.89
C LEU A 203 -30.30 -16.06 15.17
N LYS A 204 -30.30 -16.12 13.84
CA LYS A 204 -31.49 -15.86 13.04
C LYS A 204 -32.43 -17.04 13.22
N THR A 205 -33.39 -16.92 14.12
CA THR A 205 -34.60 -17.73 14.07
C THR A 205 -35.49 -17.12 13.00
N SER A 206 -35.61 -17.78 11.85
CA SER A 206 -36.76 -17.60 10.96
C SER A 206 -37.25 -18.98 10.57
N VAL A 207 -38.42 -19.30 11.11
CA VAL A 207 -39.22 -20.47 10.83
C VAL A 207 -39.63 -20.47 9.35
N GLU A 208 -39.62 -21.67 8.76
CA GLU A 208 -40.12 -21.98 7.42
C GLU A 208 -41.58 -21.54 7.19
N LYS A 209 -41.91 -21.19 5.93
CA LYS A 209 -42.98 -21.91 5.24
C LYS A 209 -42.85 -21.85 3.72
N SER A 210 -42.69 -23.04 3.16
CA SER A 210 -42.84 -23.43 1.76
C SER A 210 -44.26 -23.18 1.23
N SER A 211 -44.38 -22.82 -0.05
CA SER A 211 -45.27 -23.56 -0.96
C SER A 211 -44.96 -23.25 -2.43
N ASN A 212 -44.58 -24.31 -3.15
CA ASN A 212 -44.61 -24.40 -4.62
C ASN A 212 -46.05 -24.35 -5.13
N LYS A 213 -46.25 -23.78 -6.33
CA LYS A 213 -47.29 -24.24 -7.24
C LYS A 213 -46.87 -24.04 -8.70
N GLU A 214 -46.66 -25.17 -9.36
CA GLU A 214 -46.44 -25.38 -10.78
C GLU A 214 -47.79 -25.82 -11.39
N VAL A 215 -48.21 -25.25 -12.53
CA VAL A 215 -49.23 -25.80 -13.43
C VAL A 215 -48.92 -25.38 -14.88
N ASP A 216 -48.82 -26.40 -15.74
CA ASP A 216 -48.62 -26.38 -17.19
C ASP A 216 -49.80 -25.82 -18.02
N ASN A 217 -49.54 -25.27 -19.22
CA ASN A 217 -49.62 -25.97 -20.54
C ASN A 217 -50.01 -25.08 -21.74
N ASN A 218 -49.17 -25.14 -22.79
CA ASN A 218 -49.42 -25.12 -24.24
C ASN A 218 -50.38 -24.11 -24.90
N ASN A 219 -49.87 -23.31 -25.85
CA ASN A 219 -50.05 -23.66 -27.28
C ASN A 219 -49.06 -22.93 -28.22
N GLN A 220 -48.74 -23.62 -29.29
CA GLN A 220 -47.76 -23.34 -30.34
C GLN A 220 -48.46 -22.76 -31.58
N ASP A 221 -47.95 -21.66 -32.17
CA ASP A 221 -47.73 -21.57 -33.63
C ASP A 221 -46.89 -20.34 -34.04
N ASN A 222 -46.38 -20.46 -35.26
CA ASN A 222 -45.22 -19.89 -35.94
C ASN A 222 -45.10 -18.37 -36.20
N SER A 223 -43.82 -18.06 -36.46
CA SER A 223 -43.26 -17.23 -37.54
C SER A 223 -42.95 -15.73 -37.35
N ASP A 224 -41.77 -15.43 -37.92
CA ASP A 224 -41.18 -14.14 -38.30
C ASP A 224 -40.39 -13.32 -37.27
N VAL A 225 -39.10 -13.69 -37.21
CA VAL A 225 -37.93 -12.82 -37.43
C VAL A 225 -38.19 -11.34 -37.14
N ASN A 226 -38.08 -10.99 -35.87
CA ASN A 226 -37.46 -9.72 -35.51
C ASN A 226 -36.70 -9.94 -34.21
N LYS A 227 -35.36 -10.02 -34.32
CA LYS A 227 -34.47 -10.10 -33.17
C LYS A 227 -34.47 -8.71 -32.53
N LYS A 228 -35.56 -8.40 -31.81
CA LYS A 228 -35.65 -7.29 -30.89
C LYS A 228 -34.63 -7.61 -29.82
N GLU A 229 -33.48 -6.93 -29.87
CA GLU A 229 -32.54 -6.90 -28.76
C GLU A 229 -33.36 -6.67 -27.51
N SER A 230 -33.44 -7.70 -26.66
CA SER A 230 -33.92 -7.55 -25.31
C SER A 230 -32.92 -6.62 -24.65
N THR A 231 -33.22 -5.32 -24.59
CA THR A 231 -32.52 -4.39 -23.71
C THR A 231 -32.53 -5.06 -22.34
N PRO A 232 -31.35 -5.45 -21.81
CA PRO A 232 -31.30 -6.08 -20.50
C PRO A 232 -31.99 -5.13 -19.53
N SER A 233 -32.97 -5.62 -18.78
CA SER A 233 -33.57 -4.91 -17.66
C SER A 233 -32.43 -4.39 -16.78
N ASN A 234 -32.18 -3.08 -16.77
CA ASN A 234 -31.11 -2.51 -15.98
C ASN A 234 -31.58 -2.42 -14.52
N ASN A 235 -30.91 -3.14 -13.61
CA ASN A 235 -31.19 -3.11 -12.17
C ASN A 235 -30.70 -1.81 -11.50
N ASP A 236 -30.65 -0.72 -12.26
CA ASP A 236 -30.15 0.58 -11.82
C ASP A 236 -31.06 1.13 -10.72
N PRO A 237 -30.51 1.65 -9.61
CA PRO A 237 -31.34 2.36 -8.66
C PRO A 237 -31.80 3.69 -9.25
N THR A 238 -32.84 4.26 -8.65
CA THR A 238 -33.22 5.65 -8.91
C THR A 238 -32.07 6.56 -8.48
N TYR A 239 -31.62 7.43 -9.39
CA TYR A 239 -30.60 8.43 -9.08
C TYR A 239 -31.09 9.37 -7.97
N LYS A 240 -30.20 9.65 -7.01
CA LYS A 240 -30.39 10.64 -5.96
C LYS A 240 -29.07 11.37 -5.73
N ASP A 241 -29.16 12.65 -5.39
CA ASP A 241 -28.01 13.41 -4.95
C ASP A 241 -27.44 12.83 -3.64
N ALA A 242 -26.13 12.95 -3.46
CA ALA A 242 -25.43 12.36 -2.32
C ALA A 242 -26.01 12.81 -0.97
N SER A 243 -26.46 14.05 -0.84
CA SER A 243 -27.07 14.59 0.39
C SER A 243 -28.41 13.94 0.76
N GLN A 244 -29.06 13.25 -0.18
CA GLN A 244 -30.34 12.58 -0.01
C GLN A 244 -30.22 11.05 0.05
N LEU A 245 -29.00 10.49 -0.09
CA LEU A 245 -28.77 9.05 -0.09
C LEU A 245 -28.94 8.45 1.31
N THR A 246 -29.62 7.32 1.36
CA THR A 246 -29.71 6.46 2.55
C THR A 246 -29.12 5.08 2.25
N SER A 247 -28.83 4.28 3.28
CA SER A 247 -28.34 2.91 3.07
C SER A 247 -29.36 2.04 2.31
N SER A 248 -30.66 2.27 2.51
CA SER A 248 -31.74 1.58 1.82
C SER A 248 -31.72 1.80 0.30
N ASP A 249 -31.30 2.98 -0.16
CA ASP A 249 -31.18 3.30 -1.58
C ASP A 249 -30.05 2.52 -2.27
N LEU A 250 -29.06 2.09 -1.49
CA LEU A 250 -27.87 1.40 -1.98
C LEU A 250 -27.96 -0.12 -1.85
N VAL A 251 -28.99 -0.68 -1.21
CA VAL A 251 -29.13 -2.12 -0.96
C VAL A 251 -28.93 -2.93 -2.24
N GLY A 252 -28.04 -3.92 -2.22
CA GLY A 252 -27.78 -4.76 -3.38
C GLY A 252 -26.31 -5.14 -3.51
N THR A 253 -26.01 -5.89 -4.57
CA THR A 253 -24.66 -6.26 -4.94
C THR A 253 -24.17 -5.34 -6.05
N TRP A 254 -22.99 -4.79 -5.86
CA TRP A 254 -22.35 -3.85 -6.75
C TRP A 254 -21.01 -4.42 -7.22
N ASP A 255 -20.87 -4.65 -8.52
CA ASP A 255 -19.65 -5.15 -9.12
C ASP A 255 -18.80 -4.00 -9.65
N GLY A 256 -17.51 -4.00 -9.33
CA GLY A 256 -16.55 -3.02 -9.83
C GLY A 256 -16.38 -3.21 -11.34
N VAL A 257 -16.48 -2.12 -12.09
CA VAL A 257 -16.31 -2.16 -13.56
C VAL A 257 -15.15 -1.31 -14.05
N ASP A 258 -14.75 -0.30 -13.28
CA ASP A 258 -13.65 0.59 -13.61
C ASP A 258 -13.15 1.29 -12.33
N GLY A 259 -11.92 1.78 -12.35
CA GLY A 259 -11.31 2.49 -11.23
C GLY A 259 -10.23 3.47 -11.70
N GLU A 260 -10.38 4.74 -11.32
CA GLU A 260 -9.34 5.75 -11.55
C GLU A 260 -8.26 5.62 -10.50
N ASN A 261 -7.00 5.61 -10.95
CA ASN A 261 -5.86 5.51 -10.06
C ASN A 261 -5.89 4.26 -9.16
N ASP A 262 -6.48 3.15 -9.62
CA ASP A 262 -6.42 1.83 -8.95
C ASP A 262 -5.46 0.84 -9.65
N PRO A 263 -4.15 1.09 -9.64
CA PRO A 263 -3.18 0.18 -10.22
C PRO A 263 -3.03 -1.14 -9.43
N VAL A 264 -3.89 -1.43 -8.43
CA VAL A 264 -3.66 -2.45 -7.41
C VAL A 264 -4.78 -3.40 -7.04
N GLY A 265 -6.01 -3.16 -7.48
CA GLY A 265 -7.16 -3.77 -6.83
C GLY A 265 -7.22 -3.38 -5.35
N ALA A 266 -6.77 -2.16 -5.04
CA ALA A 266 -7.01 -1.58 -3.74
C ALA A 266 -8.50 -1.29 -3.60
N LEU A 267 -9.18 -0.90 -4.67
CA LEU A 267 -10.63 -0.79 -4.64
C LEU A 267 -11.28 -2.19 -4.50
N PRO A 268 -12.44 -2.28 -3.83
CA PRO A 268 -13.25 -3.49 -3.85
C PRO A 268 -13.54 -3.95 -5.29
N GLU A 269 -13.48 -5.26 -5.53
CA GLU A 269 -14.03 -5.90 -6.73
C GLU A 269 -15.56 -5.99 -6.62
N LYS A 270 -16.06 -6.13 -5.39
CA LYS A 270 -17.49 -6.24 -5.10
C LYS A 270 -17.84 -5.54 -3.80
N ILE A 271 -18.97 -4.84 -3.80
CA ILE A 271 -19.55 -4.20 -2.63
C ILE A 271 -20.97 -4.74 -2.45
N VAL A 272 -21.32 -5.17 -1.25
CA VAL A 272 -22.68 -5.62 -0.92
C VAL A 272 -23.23 -4.71 0.17
N PHE A 273 -24.27 -3.96 -0.17
CA PHE A 273 -25.02 -3.15 0.77
C PHE A 273 -26.25 -3.91 1.26
N THR A 274 -26.45 -3.87 2.57
CA THR A 274 -27.75 -4.11 3.19
C THR A 274 -28.20 -2.82 3.89
N ALA A 275 -29.42 -2.81 4.44
CA ALA A 275 -29.91 -1.64 5.18
C ALA A 275 -29.00 -1.26 6.37
N THR A 276 -28.27 -2.24 6.93
CA THR A 276 -27.50 -2.06 8.17
C THR A 276 -26.03 -2.47 8.04
N THR A 277 -25.58 -2.98 6.90
CA THR A 277 -24.20 -3.44 6.72
C THR A 277 -23.65 -3.12 5.33
N ILE A 278 -22.33 -2.94 5.26
CA ILE A 278 -21.56 -2.85 4.02
C ILE A 278 -20.53 -3.97 4.07
N SER A 279 -20.51 -4.82 3.04
CA SER A 279 -19.48 -5.82 2.83
C SER A 279 -18.65 -5.43 1.62
N VAL A 280 -17.33 -5.46 1.74
CA VAL A 280 -16.42 -5.20 0.62
C VAL A 280 -15.55 -6.42 0.41
N GLN A 281 -15.48 -6.89 -0.83
CA GLN A 281 -14.60 -7.96 -1.28
C GLN A 281 -13.54 -7.34 -2.18
N ARG A 282 -12.26 -7.52 -1.82
CA ARG A 282 -11.09 -7.10 -2.61
C ARG A 282 -10.42 -8.32 -3.24
N ALA A 283 -9.52 -8.08 -4.18
CA ALA A 283 -8.72 -9.12 -4.82
C ALA A 283 -8.11 -10.09 -3.80
N HIS A 284 -8.04 -11.37 -4.17
CA HIS A 284 -7.62 -12.49 -3.29
C HIS A 284 -8.61 -12.83 -2.17
N SER A 285 -9.90 -12.57 -2.39
CA SER A 285 -11.01 -12.97 -1.50
C SER A 285 -10.95 -12.38 -0.09
N ILE A 286 -10.37 -11.19 0.06
CA ILE A 286 -10.36 -10.47 1.33
C ILE A 286 -11.72 -9.79 1.50
N GLN A 287 -12.49 -10.21 2.51
CA GLN A 287 -13.79 -9.65 2.82
C GLN A 287 -13.76 -8.85 4.13
N ASN A 288 -14.17 -7.59 4.08
CA ASN A 288 -14.38 -6.75 5.27
C ASN A 288 -15.87 -6.40 5.40
N ASN A 289 -16.37 -6.43 6.63
CA ASN A 289 -17.76 -6.07 6.93
C ASN A 289 -17.79 -4.87 7.88
N MET A 290 -18.66 -3.92 7.59
CA MET A 290 -18.93 -2.73 8.41
C MET A 290 -20.42 -2.69 8.74
N ASN A 291 -20.77 -2.53 10.02
CA ASN A 291 -22.15 -2.18 10.40
C ASN A 291 -22.35 -0.69 10.18
N ILE A 292 -23.45 -0.31 9.55
CA ILE A 292 -23.85 1.07 9.33
C ILE A 292 -24.56 1.54 10.59
N GLY A 293 -24.01 2.58 11.20
CA GLY A 293 -24.57 3.19 12.38
C GLY A 293 -25.13 4.59 12.15
N SER A 294 -24.35 5.42 11.45
CA SER A 294 -24.80 6.72 11.00
C SER A 294 -24.32 7.00 9.58
N ALA A 295 -24.94 7.97 8.94
CA ALA A 295 -24.54 8.48 7.64
C ALA A 295 -24.48 10.00 7.72
N LYS A 296 -23.46 10.62 7.12
CA LYS A 296 -23.37 12.09 7.01
C LYS A 296 -22.91 12.48 5.62
N TYR A 297 -23.53 13.53 5.09
CA TYR A 297 -23.09 14.16 3.87
C TYR A 297 -21.85 15.03 4.12
N SER A 298 -20.82 14.87 3.28
CA SER A 298 -19.64 15.74 3.24
C SER A 298 -19.82 16.77 2.12
N GLU A 299 -20.01 18.05 2.46
CA GLU A 299 -20.10 19.13 1.48
C GLU A 299 -18.80 19.33 0.70
N ASN A 300 -17.65 19.11 1.35
CA ASN A 300 -16.34 19.30 0.74
C ASN A 300 -16.08 18.34 -0.42
N ASP A 301 -16.52 17.09 -0.26
CA ASP A 301 -16.25 16.01 -1.20
C ASP A 301 -17.48 15.68 -2.07
N GLY A 302 -18.65 16.17 -1.69
CA GLY A 302 -19.92 15.84 -2.35
C GLY A 302 -20.32 14.37 -2.18
N LEU A 303 -19.93 13.72 -1.08
CA LEU A 303 -20.12 12.28 -0.82
C LEU A 303 -21.01 12.03 0.39
N MET A 304 -21.76 10.92 0.35
CA MET A 304 -22.40 10.35 1.54
C MET A 304 -21.41 9.42 2.24
N VAL A 305 -21.13 9.68 3.51
CA VAL A 305 -20.17 8.91 4.31
C VAL A 305 -20.91 8.09 5.36
N PHE A 306 -20.82 6.77 5.25
CA PHE A 306 -21.38 5.84 6.22
C PHE A 306 -20.36 5.53 7.32
N TYR A 307 -20.75 5.73 8.57
CA TYR A 307 -19.95 5.46 9.75
C TYR A 307 -20.50 4.27 10.52
N SER A 308 -19.61 3.56 11.20
CA SER A 308 -20.02 2.47 12.09
C SER A 308 -20.37 2.99 13.48
N ASP A 309 -21.52 2.57 14.02
CA ASP A 309 -21.89 2.85 15.43
C ASP A 309 -20.87 2.25 16.41
N ASP A 310 -20.20 1.19 15.98
CA ASP A 310 -19.32 0.43 16.84
C ASP A 310 -17.91 1.04 16.97
N ASP A 311 -17.65 2.23 16.42
CA ASP A 311 -16.31 2.82 16.40
C ASP A 311 -16.27 4.36 16.37
N VAL A 312 -16.22 4.98 17.55
CA VAL A 312 -16.01 6.44 17.73
C VAL A 312 -14.63 6.91 17.23
N ASN A 313 -13.75 6.00 16.79
CA ASN A 313 -12.36 6.27 16.44
C ASN A 313 -11.93 5.76 15.05
N ILE A 314 -12.85 5.41 14.14
CA ILE A 314 -12.52 5.24 12.72
C ILE A 314 -12.77 6.59 12.03
N PRO A 315 -11.74 7.40 11.74
CA PRO A 315 -11.94 8.71 11.12
C PRO A 315 -12.44 8.62 9.67
N ASN A 316 -12.29 7.45 9.03
CA ASN A 316 -12.57 7.28 7.60
C ASN A 316 -13.80 6.37 7.45
N GLY A 317 -14.98 6.97 7.33
CA GLY A 317 -16.20 6.23 6.98
C GLY A 317 -16.15 5.70 5.54
N PHE A 318 -17.17 4.95 5.14
CA PHE A 318 -17.31 4.46 3.77
C PHE A 318 -17.99 5.54 2.92
N ALA A 319 -17.21 6.22 2.08
CA ALA A 319 -17.66 7.37 1.31
C ALA A 319 -18.09 6.97 -0.12
N VAL A 320 -19.32 7.31 -0.48
CA VAL A 320 -19.90 6.96 -1.78
C VAL A 320 -20.86 8.04 -2.29
N LYS A 321 -21.16 8.01 -3.59
CA LYS A 321 -22.32 8.69 -4.19
C LYS A 321 -22.86 7.88 -5.37
N LEU A 322 -24.07 8.22 -5.83
CA LEU A 322 -24.56 7.75 -7.12
C LEU A 322 -24.14 8.75 -8.21
N VAL A 323 -23.74 8.22 -9.37
CA VAL A 323 -23.38 9.01 -10.55
C VAL A 323 -24.09 8.46 -11.78
N LYS A 324 -24.37 9.33 -12.75
CA LYS A 324 -24.80 8.92 -14.09
C LYS A 324 -23.58 8.84 -15.00
N ARG A 325 -23.36 7.68 -15.62
CA ARG A 325 -22.22 7.46 -16.53
C ARG A 325 -22.64 6.60 -17.72
N GLN A 326 -21.96 6.80 -18.84
CA GLN A 326 -22.08 5.93 -20.00
C GLN A 326 -21.29 4.63 -19.74
N TYR A 327 -21.97 3.49 -19.78
CA TYR A 327 -21.36 2.17 -19.66
C TYR A 327 -21.98 1.23 -20.68
N ASN A 328 -21.15 0.62 -21.55
CA ASN A 328 -21.57 -0.20 -22.69
C ASN A 328 -22.60 0.49 -23.60
N GLY A 329 -22.43 1.80 -23.86
CA GLY A 329 -23.28 2.57 -24.77
C GLY A 329 -24.64 2.99 -24.21
N GLN A 330 -24.89 2.75 -22.92
CA GLN A 330 -26.11 3.17 -22.22
C GLN A 330 -25.76 4.07 -21.03
N GLU A 331 -26.58 5.10 -20.77
CA GLU A 331 -26.51 5.84 -19.52
C GLU A 331 -26.99 4.95 -18.36
N ARG A 332 -26.14 4.75 -17.36
CA ARG A 332 -26.39 3.92 -16.18
C ARG A 332 -26.24 4.74 -14.90
N VAL A 333 -27.00 4.36 -13.87
CA VAL A 333 -26.80 4.87 -12.51
C VAL A 333 -25.84 3.94 -11.78
N MET A 334 -24.65 4.45 -11.46
CA MET A 334 -23.55 3.68 -10.88
C MET A 334 -23.23 4.19 -9.48
N LEU A 335 -22.66 3.31 -8.65
CA LEU A 335 -22.08 3.71 -7.38
C LEU A 335 -20.64 4.16 -7.62
N GLU A 336 -20.30 5.35 -7.17
CA GLU A 336 -18.92 5.85 -7.09
C GLU A 336 -18.44 5.74 -5.64
N GLN A 337 -17.24 5.21 -5.43
CA GLN A 337 -16.67 4.97 -4.12
C GLN A 337 -15.26 5.57 -4.04
N ASP A 338 -15.02 6.43 -3.05
CA ASP A 338 -13.72 7.05 -2.82
C ASP A 338 -13.03 6.42 -1.61
N ASP A 339 -11.86 5.79 -1.82
CA ASP A 339 -10.98 5.27 -0.76
C ASP A 339 -9.60 5.89 -0.91
N GLN A 340 -9.23 6.79 0.00
CA GLN A 340 -7.87 7.36 0.07
C GLN A 340 -7.37 8.04 -1.22
N GLY A 341 -8.28 8.68 -1.96
CA GLY A 341 -7.96 9.38 -3.22
C GLY A 341 -7.96 8.48 -4.46
N MET A 342 -8.41 7.23 -4.33
CA MET A 342 -8.76 6.35 -5.44
C MET A 342 -10.28 6.33 -5.59
N THR A 343 -10.76 6.31 -6.84
CA THR A 343 -12.18 6.37 -7.15
C THR A 343 -12.57 5.14 -7.96
N GLY A 344 -13.53 4.37 -7.45
CA GLY A 344 -14.07 3.18 -8.10
C GLY A 344 -15.50 3.37 -8.56
N TRP A 345 -15.87 2.76 -9.69
CA TRP A 345 -17.23 2.74 -10.19
C TRP A 345 -17.79 1.32 -10.25
N TYR A 346 -19.04 1.20 -9.81
CA TYR A 346 -19.70 -0.08 -9.65
C TYR A 346 -21.08 -0.10 -10.29
N ILE A 347 -21.41 -1.21 -10.96
CA ILE A 347 -22.75 -1.48 -11.49
C ILE A 347 -23.52 -2.37 -10.51
N ARG A 348 -24.82 -2.13 -10.37
CA ARG A 348 -25.69 -2.99 -9.57
C ARG A 348 -26.06 -4.24 -10.37
N GLN A 349 -25.93 -5.42 -9.74
CA GLN A 349 -26.33 -6.71 -10.30
C GLN A 349 -27.85 -6.86 -10.35
#